data_AF-A0A7J4EJH9-F1
#
_entry.id   AF-A0A7J4EJH9-F1
#
_cell.length_a   1.000
_cell.length_b   1.000
_cell.length_c   1.000
_cell.angle_alpha   90.00
_cell.angle_beta   90.00
_cell.angle_gamma   90.00
#
_symmetry.space_group_name_H-M   'P 1'
#
loop_
_entity.id
_entity.type
_entity.pdbx_description
1 polymer ?
#
loop_
_entity_poly.entity_id
_entity_poly.type
_entity_poly.pdbx_seq_one_letter_code
_entity_poly.pdbx_strand_id
1 'polypeptide(L)'
;AVVIATPTDTHYDVVKNCLKNGKHVLVEKPIASSSQQSKSLVKLAESNNLILSVGYLYRFNNAIRKTKELINEIGEIQYITARYIHSTKPPRRDSGVIINLGIHVIDVLNFITDRIPEKVYAKKKNLLSKVLKTLLRFYLITTASLAASS
;
A
#
# COMPACT_ATOMS: atom_id res chain seq x y z
N ALA A 1 21.27 2.89 -10.16
CA ALA A 1 20.03 2.95 -9.36
C ALA A 1 20.37 3.41 -7.94
N VAL A 2 19.38 3.84 -7.13
CA VAL A 2 19.54 4.20 -5.71
C VAL A 2 18.38 3.64 -4.88
N VAL A 3 18.64 3.38 -3.60
CA VAL A 3 17.63 3.00 -2.61
C VAL A 3 17.46 4.14 -1.60
N ILE A 4 16.22 4.57 -1.38
CA ILE A 4 15.89 5.66 -0.46
C ILE A 4 15.09 5.10 0.70
N ALA A 5 15.66 5.17 1.91
CA ALA A 5 15.05 4.73 3.16
C ALA A 5 15.16 5.82 4.25
N THR A 6 15.11 7.09 3.83
CA THR A 6 15.14 8.25 4.72
C THR A 6 13.77 8.43 5.41
N PRO A 7 13.60 9.39 6.34
CA PRO A 7 12.28 9.72 6.86
C PRO A 7 11.30 10.14 5.76
N THR A 8 10.02 9.74 5.89
CA THR A 8 8.98 9.90 4.85
C THR A 8 8.81 11.32 4.33
N ASP A 9 8.91 12.31 5.22
CA ASP A 9 8.81 13.73 4.90
C ASP A 9 9.89 14.22 3.92
N THR A 10 11.05 13.55 3.90
CA THR A 10 12.15 13.84 2.97
C THR A 10 12.03 13.11 1.63
N HIS A 11 11.18 12.07 1.53
CA HIS A 11 11.14 11.21 0.34
C HIS A 11 10.90 11.99 -0.95
N TYR A 12 9.99 12.96 -0.93
CA TYR A 12 9.63 13.69 -2.16
C TYR A 12 10.83 14.38 -2.80
N ASP A 13 11.58 15.16 -2.01
CA ASP A 13 12.69 15.95 -2.52
C ASP A 13 13.87 15.05 -2.91
N VAL A 14 14.18 14.02 -2.11
CA VAL A 14 15.27 13.08 -2.41
C VAL A 14 14.96 12.29 -3.68
N VAL A 15 13.76 11.70 -3.79
CA VAL A 15 13.36 10.94 -5.00
C VAL A 15 13.38 11.84 -6.22
N LYS A 16 12.78 13.03 -6.15
CA LYS A 16 12.76 14.00 -7.25
C LYS A 16 14.16 14.35 -7.71
N ASN A 17 15.08 14.61 -6.79
CA ASN A 17 16.46 14.92 -7.11
C ASN A 17 17.16 13.75 -7.81
N CYS A 18 16.99 12.52 -7.32
CA CYS A 18 17.57 11.33 -7.94
C CYS A 18 17.03 11.10 -9.36
N LEU A 19 15.71 11.25 -9.58
CA LEU A 19 15.08 11.11 -10.90
C LEU A 19 15.55 12.18 -11.88
N LYS A 20 15.71 13.43 -11.43
CA LYS A 20 16.28 14.51 -12.26
C LYS A 20 17.73 14.25 -12.69
N ASN A 21 18.47 13.47 -11.90
CA ASN A 21 19.84 13.06 -12.20
C ASN A 21 19.91 11.70 -12.93
N GLY A 22 18.81 11.26 -13.56
CA GLY A 22 18.80 10.06 -14.39
C GLY A 22 18.94 8.74 -13.62
N LYS A 23 18.61 8.70 -12.32
CA LYS A 23 18.74 7.48 -11.50
C LYS A 23 17.40 6.76 -11.38
N HIS A 24 17.39 5.45 -11.64
CA HIS A 24 16.32 4.57 -11.16
C HIS A 24 16.27 4.57 -9.64
N VAL A 25 15.06 4.56 -9.07
CA VAL A 25 14.83 4.71 -7.63
C VAL A 25 13.98 3.55 -7.09
N LEU A 26 14.42 2.96 -5.99
CA LEU A 26 13.57 2.19 -5.07
C LEU A 26 13.42 3.02 -3.79
N VAL A 27 12.20 3.42 -3.43
CA VAL A 27 11.93 4.21 -2.22
C VAL A 27 11.10 3.42 -1.22
N GLU A 28 11.44 3.49 0.06
CA GLU A 28 10.62 2.90 1.12
C GLU A 28 9.20 3.49 1.12
N LYS A 29 8.24 2.71 1.62
CA LYS A 29 6.86 3.17 1.70
C LYS A 29 6.66 4.12 2.90
N PRO A 30 5.79 5.13 2.78
CA PRO A 30 5.11 5.54 1.55
C PRO A 30 6.04 6.37 0.65
N ILE A 31 5.82 6.33 -0.66
CA ILE A 31 6.59 7.07 -1.68
C ILE A 31 6.73 8.58 -1.39
N ALA A 32 5.72 9.21 -0.78
CA ALA A 32 5.70 10.61 -0.37
C ALA A 32 4.59 10.84 0.68
N SER A 33 4.56 12.02 1.30
CA SER A 33 3.57 12.39 2.33
C SER A 33 2.17 12.70 1.77
N SER A 34 2.03 12.91 0.46
CA SER A 34 0.74 13.19 -0.18
C SER A 34 0.59 12.50 -1.52
N SER A 35 -0.64 12.17 -1.91
CA SER A 35 -0.94 11.56 -3.21
C SER A 35 -0.56 12.45 -4.39
N GLN A 36 -0.64 13.77 -4.23
CA GLN A 36 -0.25 14.74 -5.25
C GLN A 36 1.26 14.68 -5.53
N GLN A 37 2.08 14.63 -4.47
CA GLN A 37 3.53 14.42 -4.59
C GLN A 37 3.85 13.06 -5.21
N SER A 38 3.18 12.00 -4.78
CA SER A 38 3.37 10.66 -5.38
C SER A 38 3.12 10.67 -6.88
N LYS A 39 2.00 11.28 -7.32
CA LYS A 39 1.65 11.38 -8.74
C LYS A 39 2.66 12.19 -9.55
N SER A 40 3.21 13.28 -8.99
CA SER A 40 4.21 14.06 -9.71
C SER A 40 5.55 13.33 -9.84
N LEU A 41 5.94 12.52 -8.86
CA LEU A 41 7.13 11.67 -8.96
C LEU A 41 6.97 10.56 -10.00
N VAL A 42 5.80 9.92 -10.08
CA VAL A 42 5.50 8.91 -11.11
C VAL A 42 5.63 9.52 -12.51
N LYS A 43 4.98 10.67 -12.74
CA LYS A 43 5.08 11.39 -14.03
C LYS A 43 6.51 11.77 -14.39
N LEU A 44 7.30 12.20 -13.40
CA LEU A 44 8.71 12.55 -13.61
C LEU A 44 9.57 11.33 -13.97
N ALA A 45 9.31 10.18 -13.34
CA ALA A 45 10.00 8.94 -13.67
C ALA A 45 9.66 8.48 -15.08
N GLU A 46 8.37 8.51 -15.45
CA GLU A 46 7.89 8.21 -16.80
C GLU A 46 8.50 9.13 -17.87
N SER A 47 8.50 10.45 -17.64
CA SER A 47 9.06 11.41 -18.61
C SER A 47 10.56 11.24 -18.83
N ASN A 48 11.27 10.71 -17.84
CA ASN A 48 12.71 10.47 -17.90
C ASN A 48 13.06 9.03 -18.29
N ASN A 49 12.06 8.19 -18.61
CA ASN A 49 12.23 6.75 -18.87
C ASN A 49 13.01 6.02 -17.74
N LEU A 50 12.64 6.30 -16.50
CA LEU A 50 13.26 5.72 -15.30
C LEU A 50 12.28 4.83 -14.54
N ILE A 51 12.80 3.72 -14.02
CA ILE A 51 12.07 2.90 -13.04
C ILE A 51 12.01 3.64 -11.69
N LEU A 52 10.79 3.83 -11.20
CA LEU A 52 10.47 4.24 -9.83
C LEU A 52 9.64 3.14 -9.17
N SER A 53 10.21 2.49 -8.15
CA SER A 53 9.56 1.43 -7.39
C SER A 53 9.41 1.81 -5.93
N VAL A 54 8.40 1.25 -5.27
CA VAL A 54 8.10 1.46 -3.85
C VAL A 54 8.36 0.18 -3.08
N GLY A 55 8.94 0.28 -1.89
CA GLY A 55 9.31 -0.81 -0.98
C GLY A 55 8.14 -1.58 -0.38
N TYR A 56 7.23 -2.09 -1.21
CA TYR A 56 6.13 -2.96 -0.81
C TYR A 56 6.61 -4.41 -0.64
N LEU A 57 7.38 -4.64 0.42
CA LEU A 57 8.05 -5.92 0.71
C LEU A 57 7.11 -7.15 0.72
N TYR A 58 5.84 -7.00 1.11
CA TYR A 58 4.92 -8.13 1.19
C TYR A 58 4.56 -8.75 -0.17
N ARG A 59 4.70 -8.00 -1.28
CA ARG A 59 4.52 -8.54 -2.64
C ARG A 59 5.53 -9.65 -2.97
N PHE A 60 6.68 -9.66 -2.27
CA PHE A 60 7.74 -10.65 -2.45
C PHE A 60 7.64 -11.84 -1.49
N ASN A 61 6.66 -11.84 -0.58
CA ASN A 61 6.43 -12.97 0.31
C ASN A 61 5.90 -14.18 -0.49
N ASN A 62 6.52 -15.35 -0.31
CA ASN A 62 6.17 -16.57 -1.06
C ASN A 62 4.70 -16.95 -0.90
N ALA A 63 4.12 -16.82 0.29
CA ALA A 63 2.70 -17.13 0.51
C ALA A 63 1.80 -16.14 -0.24
N ILE A 64 2.13 -14.84 -0.23
CA ILE A 64 1.36 -13.81 -0.97
C ILE A 64 1.44 -14.03 -2.48
N ARG A 65 2.63 -14.34 -3.01
CA ARG A 65 2.81 -14.66 -4.44
C ARG A 65 2.05 -15.92 -4.81
N LYS A 66 2.11 -16.97 -3.97
CA LYS A 66 1.35 -18.19 -4.22
C LYS A 66 -0.15 -17.95 -4.17
N THR A 67 -0.62 -17.12 -3.24
CA THR A 67 -2.02 -16.69 -3.22
C THR A 67 -2.40 -16.00 -4.52
N LYS A 68 -1.60 -15.06 -5.03
CA LYS A 68 -1.87 -14.38 -6.32
C LYS A 68 -1.98 -15.36 -7.50
N GLU A 69 -1.16 -16.41 -7.53
CA GLU A 69 -1.26 -17.46 -8.56
C GLU A 69 -2.58 -18.23 -8.44
N LEU A 70 -2.93 -18.67 -7.23
CA LEU A 70 -4.06 -19.56 -6.97
C LEU A 70 -5.42 -18.83 -6.92
N ILE A 71 -5.44 -17.50 -6.72
CA ILE A 71 -6.68 -16.77 -6.44
C ILE A 71 -7.69 -16.82 -7.59
N ASN A 72 -7.21 -17.02 -8.83
CA ASN A 72 -8.07 -17.17 -10.00
C ASN A 72 -8.55 -18.62 -10.20
N GLU A 73 -7.96 -19.59 -9.49
CA GLU A 73 -8.32 -21.01 -9.56
C GLU A 73 -9.51 -21.36 -8.65
N ILE A 74 -9.78 -20.54 -7.64
CA ILE A 74 -10.86 -20.76 -6.66
C ILE A 74 -12.24 -20.25 -7.12
N GLY A 75 -12.34 -19.75 -8.35
CA GLY A 75 -13.55 -19.13 -8.91
C GLY A 75 -13.70 -17.65 -8.53
N GLU A 76 -14.93 -17.15 -8.53
CA GLU A 76 -15.22 -15.75 -8.25
C GLU A 76 -15.02 -15.39 -6.77
N ILE A 77 -14.16 -14.42 -6.50
CA ILE A 77 -13.90 -13.90 -5.15
C ILE A 77 -15.12 -13.12 -4.66
N GLN A 78 -15.87 -13.69 -3.73
CA GLN A 78 -17.01 -13.03 -3.10
C GLN A 78 -16.56 -12.02 -2.03
N TYR A 79 -15.56 -12.36 -1.22
CA TYR A 79 -15.11 -11.51 -0.12
C TYR A 79 -13.71 -11.87 0.39
N ILE A 80 -12.93 -10.86 0.78
CA ILE A 80 -11.61 -11.03 1.41
C ILE A 80 -11.58 -10.31 2.76
N THR A 81 -11.17 -11.01 3.82
CA THR A 81 -10.84 -10.40 5.12
C THR A 81 -9.34 -10.37 5.33
N ALA A 82 -8.81 -9.20 5.65
CA ALA A 82 -7.42 -9.05 6.08
C ALA A 82 -7.35 -8.40 7.47
N ARG A 83 -6.46 -8.90 8.31
CA ARG A 83 -6.16 -8.36 9.64
C ARG A 83 -4.66 -8.21 9.80
N TYR A 84 -4.23 -7.00 10.13
CA TYR A 84 -2.83 -6.72 10.42
C TYR A 84 -2.71 -6.21 11.85
N ILE A 85 -1.97 -6.95 12.67
CA ILE A 85 -1.76 -6.68 14.08
C ILE A 85 -0.26 -6.48 14.28
N HIS A 86 0.14 -5.33 14.79
CA HIS A 86 1.53 -5.03 15.12
C HIS A 86 1.69 -4.87 16.64
N SER A 87 2.83 -5.29 17.20
CA SER A 87 3.07 -5.30 18.64
C SER A 87 3.56 -3.96 19.19
N THR A 88 2.97 -3.57 20.33
CA THR A 88 3.44 -2.73 21.47
C THR A 88 4.19 -1.41 21.27
N LYS A 89 4.87 -1.15 20.15
CA LYS A 89 5.52 0.14 19.92
C LYS A 89 4.49 1.18 19.47
N PRO A 90 4.52 2.40 20.03
CA PRO A 90 3.62 3.44 19.58
C PRO A 90 3.81 3.70 18.08
N PRO A 91 2.71 3.88 17.33
CA PRO A 91 2.82 4.29 15.93
C PRO A 91 3.66 5.57 15.87
N ARG A 92 4.52 5.68 14.86
CA ARG A 92 5.32 6.89 14.66
C ARG A 92 4.37 8.09 14.63
N ARG A 93 4.73 9.17 15.33
CA ARG A 93 3.90 10.39 15.42
C ARG A 93 3.69 11.06 14.07
N ASP A 94 4.59 10.81 13.12
CA ASP A 94 4.62 11.38 11.79
C ASP A 94 3.52 10.86 10.84
N SER A 95 2.96 9.68 11.10
CA SER A 95 2.07 9.02 10.15
C SER A 95 1.11 8.08 10.89
N GLY A 96 -0.18 8.39 10.84
CA GLY A 96 -1.21 7.59 11.53
C GLY A 96 -1.17 6.10 11.16
N VAL A 97 -1.81 5.26 11.97
CA VAL A 97 -1.79 3.79 11.83
C VAL A 97 -2.17 3.30 10.41
N ILE A 98 -3.03 4.02 9.70
CA ILE A 98 -3.42 3.68 8.32
C ILE A 98 -2.21 3.79 7.37
N ILE A 99 -1.43 4.86 7.44
CA ILE A 99 -0.26 5.07 6.57
C ILE A 99 0.87 4.10 6.94
N ASN A 100 1.06 3.83 8.23
CA ASN A 100 2.13 2.96 8.69
C ASN A 100 1.84 1.47 8.50
N LEU A 101 0.63 1.02 8.84
CA LEU A 101 0.24 -0.39 8.86
C LEU A 101 -0.79 -0.73 7.78
N GLY A 102 -1.82 0.12 7.64
CA GLY A 102 -2.91 -0.12 6.69
C GLY A 102 -2.44 -0.17 5.23
N ILE A 103 -1.40 0.60 4.89
CA ILE A 103 -0.82 0.62 3.55
C ILE A 103 -0.37 -0.78 3.08
N HIS A 104 0.14 -1.61 4.00
CA HIS A 104 0.58 -2.97 3.66
C HIS A 104 -0.61 -3.87 3.30
N VAL A 105 -1.73 -3.74 4.03
CA VAL A 105 -2.93 -4.53 3.78
C VAL A 105 -3.56 -4.12 2.44
N ILE A 106 -3.72 -2.81 2.22
CA ILE A 106 -4.28 -2.28 0.98
C ILE A 106 -3.43 -2.70 -0.21
N ASP A 107 -2.10 -2.60 -0.08
CA ASP A 107 -1.18 -3.01 -1.13
C ASP A 107 -1.30 -4.50 -1.47
N VAL A 108 -1.30 -5.37 -0.46
CA VAL A 108 -1.44 -6.82 -0.67
C VAL A 108 -2.77 -7.16 -1.31
N LEU A 109 -3.88 -6.55 -0.87
CA LEU A 109 -5.20 -6.81 -1.45
C LEU A 109 -5.25 -6.40 -2.92
N ASN A 110 -4.71 -5.22 -3.26
CA ASN A 110 -4.63 -4.80 -4.65
C ASN A 110 -3.72 -5.72 -5.46
N PHE A 111 -2.59 -6.13 -4.88
CA PHE A 111 -1.61 -7.00 -5.54
C PHE A 111 -2.16 -8.39 -5.83
N ILE A 112 -2.84 -9.04 -4.88
CA ILE A 112 -3.37 -10.39 -5.11
C ILE A 112 -4.61 -10.38 -6.01
N THR A 113 -5.40 -9.30 -6.02
CA THR A 113 -6.63 -9.24 -6.82
C THR A 113 -6.47 -8.59 -8.19
N ASP A 114 -5.34 -7.91 -8.45
CA ASP A 114 -5.14 -7.01 -9.61
C ASP A 114 -6.26 -5.96 -9.76
N ARG A 115 -6.86 -5.55 -8.63
CA ARG A 115 -7.95 -4.58 -8.58
C ARG A 115 -7.61 -3.42 -7.67
N ILE A 116 -8.21 -2.27 -7.98
CA ILE A 116 -8.23 -1.10 -7.09
C ILE A 116 -9.63 -0.98 -6.47
N PRO A 117 -9.76 -0.52 -5.22
CA PRO A 117 -11.06 -0.40 -4.57
C PRO A 117 -11.90 0.71 -5.21
N GLU A 118 -13.15 0.41 -5.56
CA GLU A 118 -14.13 1.41 -6.02
C GLU A 118 -14.74 2.20 -4.86
N LYS A 119 -14.93 1.55 -3.71
CA LYS A 119 -15.51 2.12 -2.49
C LYS A 119 -14.66 1.71 -1.29
N VAL A 120 -14.47 2.65 -0.36
CA VAL A 120 -13.70 2.41 0.87
C VAL A 120 -14.51 2.85 2.07
N TYR A 121 -14.72 1.92 3.00
CA TYR A 121 -15.32 2.20 4.31
C TYR A 121 -14.26 2.00 5.39
N ALA A 122 -14.13 2.97 6.29
CA ALA A 122 -13.15 2.92 7.37
C ALA A 122 -13.81 3.23 8.71
N LYS A 123 -13.53 2.38 9.71
CA LYS A 123 -13.89 2.64 11.11
C LYS A 123 -12.65 2.52 11.97
N LYS A 124 -12.26 3.61 12.63
CA LYS A 124 -11.16 3.63 13.60
C LYS A 124 -11.75 3.55 15.01
N LYS A 125 -11.26 2.62 15.83
CA LYS A 125 -11.55 2.58 17.27
C LYS A 125 -10.25 2.74 18.03
N ASN A 126 -10.17 3.77 18.87
CA ASN A 126 -9.06 3.93 19.81
C ASN A 126 -9.36 3.04 21.02
N LEU A 127 -8.68 1.90 21.12
CA LEU A 127 -8.78 1.03 22.30
C LEU A 127 -7.83 1.61 23.37
N LEU A 128 -8.40 2.39 24.29
CA LEU A 128 -7.68 2.91 25.46
C LEU A 128 -7.34 1.77 26.43
N SER A 129 -6.11 1.27 26.35
CA SER A 129 -5.37 0.73 27.49
C SER A 129 -3.89 0.88 27.15
N LYS A 130 -3.02 1.03 28.17
CA LYS A 130 -1.59 1.38 28.11
C LYS A 130 -0.69 0.52 27.19
N VAL A 131 -1.25 -0.37 26.38
CA VAL A 131 -0.57 -1.15 25.35
C VAL A 131 -1.36 -0.97 24.04
N LEU A 132 -0.85 -0.10 23.16
CA LEU A 132 -1.47 0.30 21.89
C LEU A 132 -1.81 -0.91 21.01
N LYS A 133 -3.07 -1.33 21.03
CA LYS A 133 -3.67 -2.22 20.03
C LYS A 133 -4.58 -1.39 19.15
N THR A 134 -4.08 -0.93 18.00
CA THR A 134 -4.97 -0.42 16.94
C THR A 134 -5.36 -1.57 16.04
N LEU A 135 -6.64 -1.94 16.06
CA LEU A 135 -7.20 -2.92 15.13
C LEU A 135 -7.73 -2.15 13.91
N LEU A 136 -7.07 -2.31 12.76
CA LEU A 136 -7.62 -1.90 11.48
C LEU A 136 -8.30 -3.10 10.84
N ARG A 137 -9.60 -2.98 10.57
CA ARG A 137 -10.33 -3.91 9.70
C ARG A 137 -10.57 -3.19 8.37
N PHE A 138 -10.02 -3.76 7.30
CA PHE A 138 -10.34 -3.37 5.95
C PHE A 138 -11.33 -4.40 5.41
N TYR A 139 -12.46 -3.90 4.90
CA TYR A 139 -13.42 -4.70 4.15
C TYR A 139 -13.24 -4.30 2.69
N LEU A 140 -12.62 -5.18 1.89
CA LEU A 140 -12.72 -5.07 0.45
C LEU A 140 -13.99 -5.84 0.07
N ILE A 141 -15.08 -5.11 -0.15
CA ILE A 141 -16.29 -5.69 -0.73
C ILE A 141 -16.15 -5.50 -2.25
N THR A 142 -15.77 -6.55 -2.95
CA THR A 142 -15.95 -6.61 -4.40
C THR A 142 -17.44 -6.84 -4.65
N THR A 143 -18.22 -5.77 -4.74
CA THR A 143 -19.56 -5.90 -5.33
C THR A 143 -19.37 -6.09 -6.83
N ALA A 144 -19.23 -7.35 -7.28
CA ALA A 144 -19.57 -7.65 -8.65
C ALA A 144 -21.10 -7.52 -8.72
N SER A 145 -21.59 -6.35 -9.15
CA SER A 145 -22.98 -6.24 -9.59
C SER A 145 -23.10 -7.02 -10.89
N LEU A 146 -23.31 -8.34 -10.78
CA LEU A 146 -23.98 -9.09 -11.83
C LEU A 146 -25.42 -8.61 -11.84
N ALA A 147 -25.67 -7.53 -12.60
CA ALA A 147 -26.97 -7.36 -13.23
C ALA A 147 -27.11 -8.52 -14.22
N ALA A 148 -27.59 -9.66 -13.74
CA ALA A 148 -28.20 -10.66 -14.59
C ALA A 148 -29.51 -10.05 -15.08
N SER A 149 -29.44 -9.34 -16.20
CA SER A 149 -30.62 -9.10 -17.03
C SER A 149 -30.92 -10.42 -17.75
N SER A 150 -31.91 -11.13 -17.23
CA SER A 150 -32.74 -12.09 -17.98
C SER A 150 -33.41 -11.43 -19.17
#